data_AF-A0A4R9C0K3-F1
#
_entry.id   AF-A0A4R9C0K3-F1
#
_cell.length_a   1.000
_cell.length_b   1.000
_cell.length_c   1.000
_cell.angle_alpha   90.00
_cell.angle_beta   90.00
_cell.angle_gamma   90.00
#
_symmetry.space_group_name_H-M   'P 1'
#
loop_
_entity.id
_entity.type
_entity.pdbx_description
1 polymer ?
#
loop_
_entity_poly.entity_id
_entity_poly.type
_entity_poly.pdbx_seq_one_letter_code
_entity_poly.pdbx_strand_id
1 'polypeptide(L)'
;MSHTDVPADQRKRVFAWAMWDPGTQPFASVITTFVFAVYLVGDAFGSKDRTVTALSWTMTLAGLTIALLAPVVGQWAGRRGRQVTALKWLTWTLAVMSGLLFFVKPHPSYLVFGLVLLGIGTVISD
;
A
#
# COMPACT_ATOMS: atom_id res chain seq x y z
N MET A 1 -10.85 -35.09 26.17
CA MET A 1 -11.00 -33.92 25.28
C MET A 1 -10.45 -32.72 26.03
N SER A 2 -9.15 -32.45 25.92
CA SER A 2 -8.49 -31.39 26.70
C SER A 2 -8.76 -30.04 26.05
N HIS A 3 -9.56 -29.19 26.69
CA HIS A 3 -9.59 -27.77 26.40
C HIS A 3 -8.21 -27.21 26.74
N THR A 4 -7.39 -26.96 25.72
CA THR A 4 -6.16 -26.21 25.88
C THR A 4 -6.57 -24.75 26.08
N ASP A 5 -6.58 -24.32 27.34
CA ASP A 5 -6.73 -22.92 27.69
C ASP A 5 -5.56 -22.15 27.11
N VAL A 6 -5.75 -21.62 25.89
CA VAL A 6 -4.77 -20.76 25.24
C VAL A 6 -4.52 -19.58 26.17
N PRO A 7 -3.28 -19.41 26.68
CA PRO A 7 -2.99 -18.38 27.66
C PRO A 7 -3.28 -17.00 27.06
N ALA A 8 -3.74 -16.07 27.91
CA ALA A 8 -4.32 -14.79 27.47
C ALA A 8 -3.36 -13.92 26.63
N ASP A 9 -2.05 -14.10 26.80
CA ASP A 9 -0.98 -13.49 26.02
C ASP A 9 -0.94 -14.00 24.58
N GLN A 10 -1.13 -15.30 24.35
CA GLN A 10 -1.20 -15.90 23.03
C GLN A 10 -2.47 -15.43 22.29
N ARG A 11 -3.61 -15.31 22.99
CA ARG A 11 -4.84 -14.75 22.40
C ARG A 11 -4.67 -13.30 21.93
N LYS A 12 -4.03 -12.45 22.76
CA LYS A 12 -3.71 -11.06 22.39
C LYS A 12 -2.77 -10.98 21.19
N ARG A 13 -1.79 -11.87 21.11
CA ARG A 13 -0.81 -11.92 20.02
C ARG A 13 -1.44 -12.38 18.71
N VAL A 14 -2.32 -13.38 18.76
CA VAL A 14 -3.13 -13.82 17.62
C VAL A 14 -4.07 -12.72 17.15
N PHE A 15 -4.74 -12.03 18.07
CA PHE A 15 -5.64 -10.91 17.72
C PHE A 15 -4.87 -9.73 17.10
N ALA A 16 -3.71 -9.37 17.67
CA ALA A 16 -2.86 -8.31 17.12
C ALA A 16 -2.34 -8.65 15.71
N TRP A 17 -2.03 -9.92 15.46
CA TRP A 17 -1.65 -10.39 14.13
C TRP A 17 -2.84 -10.44 13.17
N ALA A 18 -4.01 -10.90 13.63
CA ALA A 18 -5.23 -10.96 12.82
C ALA A 18 -5.79 -9.58 12.46
N MET A 19 -5.61 -8.57 13.32
CA MET A 19 -6.03 -7.18 13.06
C MET A 19 -5.15 -6.47 12.02
N TRP A 20 -3.94 -6.97 11.77
CA TRP A 20 -3.03 -6.35 10.81
C TRP A 20 -3.54 -6.45 9.37
N ASP A 21 -4.05 -7.61 8.96
CA ASP A 21 -4.49 -7.88 7.59
C ASP A 21 -5.70 -7.01 7.16
N PRO A 22 -6.79 -6.89 7.96
CA PRO A 22 -7.87 -5.95 7.68
C PRO A 22 -7.43 -4.48 7.73
N GLY A 23 -6.39 -4.17 8.52
CA GLY A 23 -5.88 -2.81 8.68
C GLY A 23 -5.15 -2.29 7.43
N THR A 24 -4.46 -3.16 6.70
CA THR A 24 -3.73 -2.81 5.47
C THR A 24 -4.57 -2.96 4.20
N GLN A 25 -5.60 -3.80 4.22
CA GLN A 25 -6.43 -4.13 3.06
C GLN A 25 -7.09 -2.94 2.34
N PRO A 26 -7.61 -1.89 3.02
CA PRO A 26 -8.25 -0.76 2.35
C PRO A 26 -7.27 0.04 1.48
N PHE A 27 -5.98 0.04 1.80
CA PHE A 27 -4.99 0.74 1.01
C PHE A 27 -4.82 0.08 -0.37
N ALA A 28 -4.59 -1.24 -0.37
CA ALA A 28 -4.42 -1.99 -1.61
C ALA A 28 -5.70 -1.97 -2.47
N SER A 29 -6.88 -2.11 -1.85
CA SER A 29 -8.14 -2.22 -2.59
C SER A 29 -8.79 -0.86 -2.90
N VAL A 30 -9.05 -0.04 -1.88
CA VAL A 30 -9.84 1.19 -2.02
C VAL A 30 -9.00 2.31 -2.61
N ILE A 31 -7.82 2.57 -2.03
CA ILE A 31 -6.96 3.66 -2.49
C ILE A 31 -6.40 3.32 -3.87
N THR A 32 -5.71 2.19 -4.01
CA THR A 32 -4.96 1.92 -5.24
C THR A 32 -5.88 1.70 -6.44
N THR A 33 -7.02 1.03 -6.24
CA THR A 33 -7.83 0.49 -7.35
C THR A 33 -9.21 1.12 -7.48
N PHE A 34 -10.00 1.26 -6.39
CA PHE A 34 -11.39 1.72 -6.50
C PHE A 34 -11.55 3.24 -6.56
N VAL A 35 -10.72 4.00 -5.85
CA VAL A 35 -10.90 5.45 -5.68
C VAL A 35 -9.84 6.22 -6.47
N PHE A 36 -8.56 5.99 -6.19
CA PHE A 36 -7.52 6.92 -6.65
C PHE A 36 -7.15 6.70 -8.12
N ALA A 37 -7.18 5.44 -8.60
CA ALA A 37 -7.03 5.15 -10.02
C ALA A 37 -8.14 5.80 -10.86
N VAL A 38 -9.40 5.71 -10.42
CA VAL A 38 -10.54 6.34 -11.11
C VAL A 38 -10.45 7.86 -11.06
N TYR A 39 -10.07 8.41 -9.90
CA TYR A 39 -9.89 9.84 -9.69
C TYR A 39 -8.84 10.44 -10.63
N LEU A 40 -7.65 9.82 -10.73
CA LEU A 40 -6.55 10.29 -11.57
C LEU A 40 -6.85 10.22 -13.07
N VAL A 41 -7.70 9.28 -13.49
CA VAL A 41 -8.14 9.13 -14.88
C VAL A 41 -9.27 10.09 -15.25
N GLY A 42 -9.90 10.73 -14.26
CA GLY A 42 -10.98 11.69 -14.45
C GLY A 42 -10.56 12.97 -15.18
N ASP A 43 -11.57 13.69 -15.70
CA ASP A 43 -11.40 14.88 -16.57
C ASP A 43 -10.70 16.05 -15.86
N ALA A 44 -10.62 16.02 -14.53
CA ALA A 44 -9.96 17.04 -13.71
C ALA A 44 -8.45 17.19 -13.98
N PHE A 45 -7.82 16.18 -14.61
CA PHE A 45 -6.37 16.13 -14.78
C PHE A 45 -5.88 16.23 -16.23
N GLY A 46 -6.80 16.36 -17.19
CA GLY A 46 -6.49 16.49 -18.62
C GLY A 46 -7.23 15.47 -19.48
N SER A 47 -6.78 15.27 -20.72
CA SER A 47 -7.40 14.31 -21.63
C SER A 47 -7.28 12.87 -21.12
N LYS A 48 -8.37 12.10 -21.26
CA LYS A 48 -8.46 10.72 -20.79
C LYS A 48 -7.35 9.82 -21.34
N ASP A 49 -6.98 9.97 -22.60
CA ASP A 49 -5.89 9.20 -23.21
C ASP A 49 -4.54 9.44 -22.50
N ARG A 50 -4.28 10.69 -22.10
CA ARG A 50 -3.05 11.07 -21.40
C ARG A 50 -3.04 10.53 -19.97
N THR A 51 -4.16 10.66 -19.24
CA THR A 51 -4.26 10.21 -17.84
C THR A 51 -4.22 8.69 -17.73
N VAL A 52 -4.90 7.97 -18.64
CA VAL A 52 -4.85 6.50 -18.73
C VAL A 52 -3.44 6.02 -19.06
N THR A 53 -2.80 6.61 -20.09
CA THR A 53 -1.44 6.21 -20.47
C THR A 53 -0.44 6.45 -19.32
N ALA A 54 -0.54 7.57 -18.63
CA ALA A 54 0.33 7.87 -17.49
C ALA A 54 0.09 6.93 -16.31
N LEU A 55 -1.16 6.56 -16.03
CA LEU A 55 -1.50 5.58 -15.00
C LEU A 55 -0.93 4.19 -15.36
N SER A 56 -1.08 3.75 -16.61
CA SER A 56 -0.53 2.46 -17.08
C SER A 56 0.99 2.40 -16.90
N TRP A 57 1.72 3.44 -17.33
CA TRP A 57 3.18 3.50 -17.13
C TRP A 57 3.58 3.50 -15.66
N THR A 58 2.83 4.18 -14.82
CA THR A 58 3.05 4.21 -13.37
C THR A 58 2.93 2.80 -12.78
N MET A 59 1.88 2.07 -13.15
CA MET A 59 1.66 0.70 -12.67
C MET A 59 2.72 -0.28 -13.21
N THR A 60 3.15 -0.13 -14.46
CA THR A 60 4.25 -0.93 -15.02
C THR A 60 5.55 -0.70 -14.25
N LEU A 61 5.90 0.55 -13.96
CA LEU A 61 7.12 0.87 -13.22
C LEU A 61 7.04 0.40 -11.76
N ALA A 62 5.88 0.49 -11.13
CA ALA A 62 5.64 -0.05 -9.79
C ALA A 62 5.86 -1.57 -9.78
N GLY A 63 5.26 -2.31 -10.71
CA GLY A 63 5.46 -3.77 -10.83
C GLY A 63 6.92 -4.16 -11.07
N LEU A 64 7.64 -3.42 -11.92
CA LEU A 64 9.08 -3.65 -12.13
C LEU A 64 9.88 -3.40 -10.84
N THR A 65 9.55 -2.35 -10.11
CA THR A 65 10.19 -2.01 -8.83
C THR A 65 9.95 -3.11 -7.79
N ILE A 66 8.73 -3.60 -7.69
CA ILE A 66 8.37 -4.74 -6.81
C ILE A 66 9.21 -5.97 -7.17
N ALA A 67 9.29 -6.32 -8.46
CA ALA A 67 10.07 -7.47 -8.91
C ALA A 67 11.56 -7.38 -8.52
N LEU A 68 12.13 -6.17 -8.56
CA LEU A 68 13.52 -5.91 -8.16
C LEU A 68 13.71 -5.91 -6.63
N LEU A 69 12.72 -5.45 -5.86
CA LEU A 69 12.78 -5.39 -4.40
C LEU A 69 12.45 -6.73 -3.73
N ALA A 70 11.63 -7.57 -4.36
CA ALA A 70 11.24 -8.89 -3.88
C ALA A 70 12.40 -9.75 -3.34
N PRO A 71 13.55 -9.92 -4.04
CA PRO A 71 14.68 -10.71 -3.51
C PRO A 71 15.29 -10.10 -2.24
N VAL A 72 15.40 -8.78 -2.18
CA VAL A 72 15.99 -8.07 -1.03
C VAL A 72 15.11 -8.21 0.21
N VAL A 73 13.79 -8.02 0.03
CA VAL A 73 12.80 -8.16 1.09
C VAL A 73 12.70 -9.62 1.56
N GLY A 74 12.72 -10.58 0.62
CA GLY A 74 12.70 -12.01 0.93
C GLY A 74 13.89 -12.46 1.78
N GLN A 75 15.09 -11.94 1.49
CA GLN A 75 16.28 -12.18 2.33
C GLN A 75 16.18 -11.53 3.72
N TRP A 76 15.45 -10.43 3.85
CA TRP A 76 15.25 -9.73 5.11
C TRP A 76 14.25 -10.45 6.02
N ALA A 77 13.19 -11.01 5.44
CA ALA A 77 12.16 -11.78 6.15
C ALA A 77 12.71 -13.05 6.82
N GLY A 78 13.80 -13.63 6.31
CA GLY A 78 14.47 -14.79 6.91
C GLY A 78 15.14 -14.53 8.27
N ARG A 79 15.37 -13.27 8.66
CA ARG A 79 16.04 -12.92 9.93
C ARG A 79 15.01 -12.75 11.06
N ARG A 80 14.73 -13.88 11.71
CA ARG A 80 13.79 -14.11 12.82
C ARG A 80 14.03 -13.13 13.99
N GLY A 81 13.39 -11.97 13.97
CA GLY A 81 13.47 -10.97 15.06
C GLY A 81 13.03 -9.55 14.72
N ARG A 82 13.13 -9.10 13.46
CA ARG A 82 12.80 -7.71 13.05
C ARG A 82 11.47 -7.56 12.30
N GLN A 83 10.75 -8.67 12.07
CA GLN A 83 9.58 -8.73 11.20
C GLN A 83 8.40 -7.88 11.74
N VAL A 84 8.21 -7.82 13.06
CA VAL A 84 7.13 -7.02 13.67
C VAL A 84 7.43 -5.52 13.62
N THR A 85 8.70 -5.13 13.74
CA THR A 85 9.12 -3.72 13.58
C THR A 85 9.00 -3.27 12.12
N ALA A 86 9.31 -4.16 11.17
CA ALA A 86 9.11 -3.91 9.75
C ALA A 86 7.63 -3.68 9.42
N LEU A 87 6.74 -4.54 9.93
CA LEU A 87 5.28 -4.39 9.80
C LEU A 87 4.80 -3.04 10.33
N LYS A 88 5.27 -2.63 11.51
CA LYS A 88 4.90 -1.33 12.09
C LYS A 88 5.30 -0.17 11.18
N TRP A 89 6.54 -0.15 10.66
CA TRP A 89 7.00 0.92 9.76
C TRP A 89 6.25 0.94 8.43
N LEU A 90 5.93 -0.22 7.87
CA LEU A 90 5.16 -0.35 6.64
C LEU A 90 3.74 0.24 6.82
N THR A 91 3.06 -0.14 7.89
CA THR A 91 1.72 0.38 8.23
C THR A 91 1.73 1.90 8.49
N TRP A 92 2.73 2.41 9.22
CA TRP A 92 2.87 3.86 9.43
C TRP A 92 3.13 4.62 8.12
N THR A 93 3.92 4.04 7.22
CA THR A 93 4.20 4.65 5.91
C THR A 93 2.92 4.71 5.08
N LEU A 94 2.15 3.61 5.00
CA LEU A 94 0.86 3.58 4.32
C LEU A 94 -0.14 4.60 4.90
N ALA A 95 -0.17 4.76 6.22
CA ALA A 95 -1.02 5.76 6.88
C ALA A 95 -0.61 7.20 6.50
N VAL A 96 0.69 7.51 6.51
CA VAL A 96 1.20 8.83 6.09
C VAL A 96 0.89 9.08 4.61
N MET A 97 1.09 8.08 3.75
CA MET A 97 0.75 8.18 2.32
C MET A 97 -0.73 8.43 2.10
N SER A 98 -1.59 7.73 2.85
CA SER A 98 -3.04 7.94 2.82
C SER A 98 -3.42 9.37 3.21
N GLY A 99 -2.74 9.94 4.22
CA GLY A 99 -2.88 11.35 4.59
C GLY A 99 -2.36 12.31 3.52
N LEU A 100 -1.27 11.96 2.82
CA LEU A 100 -0.70 12.79 1.75
C LEU A 100 -1.61 12.86 0.52
N LEU A 101 -2.42 11.82 0.26
CA LEU A 101 -3.38 11.81 -0.86
C LEU A 101 -4.43 12.91 -0.74
N PHE A 102 -4.74 13.38 0.48
CA PHE A 102 -5.64 14.52 0.71
C PHE A 102 -5.16 15.82 0.03
N PHE A 103 -3.86 15.98 -0.19
CA PHE A 103 -3.30 17.17 -0.84
C PHE A 103 -3.35 17.14 -2.37
N VAL A 104 -3.76 16.02 -2.97
CA VAL A 104 -3.93 15.92 -4.43
C VAL A 104 -5.21 16.65 -4.83
N LYS A 105 -5.06 17.90 -5.24
CA LYS A 105 -6.17 18.72 -5.73
C LYS A 105 -6.50 18.39 -7.19
N PRO A 106 -7.77 18.55 -7.62
CA PRO A 106 -8.20 18.31 -8.99
C PRO A 106 -7.69 19.43 -9.92
N HIS A 107 -6.41 19.39 -10.25
CA HIS A 107 -5.76 20.34 -11.15
C HIS A 107 -4.61 19.64 -11.90
N PRO A 108 -4.38 19.93 -13.19
CA PRO A 108 -3.42 19.22 -14.03
C PRO A 108 -1.98 19.15 -13.48
N SER A 109 -1.56 20.15 -12.71
CA SER A 109 -0.23 20.19 -12.07
C SER A 109 -0.04 19.13 -10.98
N TYR A 110 -1.11 18.62 -10.38
CA TYR A 110 -1.05 17.61 -9.31
C TYR A 110 -1.08 16.17 -9.83
N LEU A 111 -1.27 15.96 -11.14
CA LEU A 111 -1.32 14.62 -11.74
C LEU A 111 -0.03 13.83 -11.48
N VAL A 112 1.14 14.44 -11.68
CA VAL A 112 2.44 13.75 -11.45
C VAL A 112 2.62 13.43 -9.97
N PHE A 113 2.26 14.36 -9.08
CA PHE A 113 2.32 14.15 -7.65
C PHE A 113 1.41 12.99 -7.21
N GLY A 114 0.17 12.95 -7.71
CA GLY A 114 -0.77 11.86 -7.45
C GLY A 114 -0.30 10.51 -8.00
N LEU A 115 0.26 10.46 -9.22
CA LEU A 115 0.81 9.24 -9.80
C LEU A 115 2.02 8.71 -9.04
N VAL A 116 2.95 9.59 -8.62
CA VAL A 116 4.09 9.19 -7.82
C VAL A 116 3.64 8.64 -6.47
N LEU A 117 2.68 9.30 -5.82
CA LEU A 117 2.15 8.87 -4.53
C LEU A 117 1.42 7.53 -4.63
N LEU A 118 0.66 7.33 -5.72
CA LEU A 118 -0.01 6.06 -6.01
C LEU A 118 1.00 4.94 -6.29
N GLY A 119 1.99 5.18 -7.15
CA GLY A 119 3.02 4.20 -7.50
C GLY A 119 3.88 3.77 -6.31
N ILE A 120 4.31 4.72 -5.47
CA ILE A 120 5.00 4.40 -4.22
C ILE A 120 4.06 3.62 -3.29
N GLY A 121 2.77 3.95 -3.28
CA GLY A 121 1.77 3.29 -2.44
C GLY A 121 1.67 1.81 -2.79
N THR A 122 1.52 1.51 -4.08
CA THR A 122 1.48 0.14 -4.61
C THR A 122 2.72 -0.66 -4.24
N VAL A 123 3.92 -0.07 -4.38
CA VAL A 123 5.19 -0.75 -4.05
C VAL A 123 5.32 -1.08 -2.55
N ILE A 124 4.68 -0.30 -1.69
CA ILE A 124 4.75 -0.52 -0.24
C ILE A 124 3.67 -1.50 0.23
N SER A 125 2.53 -1.55 -0.45
CA SER A 125 1.44 -2.46 -0.08
C SER A 125 1.63 -3.91 -0.55
N ASP A 126 2.36 -4.13 -1.65
CA ASP A 126 2.61 -5.44 -2.29
C ASP A 126 4.06 -5.92 -2.12
#